data_AF-A0A7X8DP87-F1
#
_entry.id   AF-A0A7X8DP87-F1
#
_cell.length_a   1.000
_cell.length_b   1.000
_cell.length_c   1.000
_cell.angle_alpha   90.00
_cell.angle_beta   90.00
_cell.angle_gamma   90.00
#
_symmetry.space_group_name_H-M   'P 1'
#
loop_
_entity.id
_entity.type
_entity.pdbx_description
1 polymer ?
#
loop_
_entity_poly.entity_id
_entity_poly.type
_entity_poly.pdbx_seq_one_letter_code
_entity_poly.pdbx_strand_id
1 'polypeptide(L)'
;MNKYLYLFLFLLITNTITAQRISPCEVEIDKKAQKTYNKARKAAQKGENSKATRLYKEVIEIQDDWAAPYYQLGMQVVRKIEKEPNEIDNLYVKVLEYFEKVVQLCPEYNLAIYFQMGRIYYTIEMYEQAVVAFEKFLENTDRINPKDKETAEYLIPYAELYHNLYNNPVPFNPQPVPNVSTSDEEYLATISPDNDFLLFTRRSLVDVPQRYGGKTNKEFKEFFMISERQSDKNFDVGKPMPYPFNISKGEGSPTVTVDNKYLVYTKCEDIFIFDQQYYNCDLYYSEYINGEWTAGVNLGKNINRDDTWESQACISHDGQILLFTSDRPNGIDSIRNYDIYISTRDANGNWRPAQNIGRPINTPQNEKTPYLHSDNKTLYFSSTGHPGIGGYDIFISRLNENGKWSKPVNIGYPINSEEDDVGFFVSTLGDKAYFVTNRFSNNHDICEFELHEEARPNKVLLVKGKVDFEPDNAADIRMQIQNVDNKKIDAVNVDRNTGKYAFIISDTKHDYVLSAKQEGSVYDLQYIASKELISDGIREIKDKNIKLEAIEVGHSYKINDIYFETNSSELTEQSKNVIEVLLEFLNDNPSIHIQIQGHTDNIGQRKDNLILSDNRAKEV
;
A
#
# COMPACT_ATOMS: atom_id res chain seq x y z
N MET A 1 60.46 -56.66 49.78
CA MET A 1 61.71 -56.63 50.58
C MET A 1 62.65 -55.64 49.91
N ASN A 2 63.01 -54.56 50.62
CA ASN A 2 64.10 -53.57 50.41
C ASN A 2 64.27 -52.91 49.02
N LYS A 3 63.98 -51.60 48.93
CA LYS A 3 64.90 -50.44 49.09
C LYS A 3 65.91 -50.35 47.94
N TYR A 4 65.90 -49.28 47.16
CA TYR A 4 66.82 -48.15 47.32
C TYR A 4 66.40 -46.96 46.44
N LEU A 5 66.49 -45.80 47.09
CA LEU A 5 66.16 -44.45 46.66
C LEU A 5 67.42 -43.84 46.02
N TYR A 6 67.35 -43.35 44.79
CA TYR A 6 68.33 -42.37 44.27
C TYR A 6 67.61 -41.24 43.55
N LEU A 7 67.70 -40.08 44.18
CA LEU A 7 67.26 -38.76 43.74
C LEU A 7 68.29 -38.26 42.72
N PHE A 8 67.87 -37.96 41.48
CA PHE A 8 68.67 -37.15 40.55
C PHE A 8 67.89 -35.89 40.18
N LEU A 9 68.42 -34.77 40.65
CA LEU A 9 67.98 -33.41 40.38
C LEU A 9 68.35 -33.06 38.93
N PHE A 10 67.36 -32.85 38.06
CA PHE A 10 67.59 -32.22 36.75
C PHE A 10 66.94 -30.83 36.78
N LEU A 11 67.79 -29.80 36.81
CA LEU A 11 67.40 -28.40 36.67
C LEU A 11 67.04 -28.15 35.20
N LEU A 12 65.75 -28.10 34.88
CA LEU A 12 65.23 -27.61 33.60
C LEU A 12 64.97 -26.11 33.73
N ILE A 13 65.90 -25.32 33.19
CA ILE A 13 65.72 -23.89 32.97
C ILE A 13 64.69 -23.73 31.84
N THR A 14 63.43 -23.47 32.19
CA THR A 14 62.42 -23.04 31.22
C THR A 14 62.68 -21.58 30.88
N ASN A 15 63.29 -21.32 29.73
CA ASN A 15 63.28 -20.00 29.13
C ASN A 15 61.83 -19.65 28.76
N THR A 16 61.20 -18.78 29.54
CA THR A 16 59.99 -18.08 29.12
C THR A 16 60.36 -17.11 28.01
N ILE A 17 60.23 -17.54 26.75
CA ILE A 17 60.19 -16.63 25.62
C ILE A 17 58.84 -15.90 25.72
N THR A 18 58.85 -14.72 26.34
CA THR A 18 57.80 -13.72 26.13
C THR A 18 57.90 -13.27 24.68
N ALA A 19 57.10 -13.88 23.80
CA ALA A 19 56.75 -13.24 22.55
C ALA A 19 55.93 -12.00 22.91
N GLN A 20 56.56 -10.82 22.94
CA GLN A 20 55.85 -9.56 22.90
C GLN A 20 55.00 -9.59 21.62
N ARG A 21 53.68 -9.62 21.76
CA ARG A 21 52.78 -9.31 20.66
C ARG A 21 53.07 -7.86 20.30
N ILE A 22 53.86 -7.63 19.25
CA ILE A 22 54.00 -6.33 18.60
C ILE A 22 52.57 -5.86 18.30
N SER A 23 52.22 -4.66 18.76
CA SER A 23 50.90 -4.10 18.44
C SER A 23 50.78 -4.04 16.92
N PRO A 24 49.64 -4.40 16.29
CA PRO A 24 49.48 -4.44 14.83
C PRO A 24 49.84 -3.12 14.11
N CYS A 25 49.97 -2.04 14.88
CA CYS A 25 50.21 -0.68 14.42
C CYS A 25 51.62 -0.15 14.73
N GLU A 26 52.50 -0.96 15.33
CA GLU A 26 53.86 -0.55 15.67
C GLU A 26 54.80 -0.69 14.46
N VAL A 27 55.20 0.47 13.91
CA VAL A 27 56.21 0.59 12.86
C VAL A 27 57.44 1.34 13.40
N GLU A 28 58.64 0.98 12.92
CA GLU A 28 59.85 1.75 13.24
C GLU A 28 59.83 3.07 12.46
N ILE A 29 59.93 4.20 13.18
CA ILE A 29 59.79 5.53 12.56
C ILE A 29 61.16 6.11 12.22
N ASP A 30 61.36 6.49 10.95
CA ASP A 30 62.56 7.17 10.49
C ASP A 30 62.78 8.51 11.23
N LYS A 31 64.03 8.78 11.62
CA LYS A 31 64.36 9.97 12.43
C LYS A 31 64.07 11.28 11.68
N LYS A 32 64.25 11.30 10.35
CA LYS A 32 63.92 12.47 9.51
C LYS A 32 62.40 12.60 9.40
N ALA A 33 61.68 11.51 9.16
CA ALA A 33 60.20 11.48 9.15
C ALA A 33 59.62 12.02 10.48
N GLN A 34 60.07 11.52 11.63
CA GLN A 34 59.62 11.97 12.95
C GLN A 34 59.89 13.47 13.18
N LYS A 35 61.07 13.97 12.78
CA LYS A 35 61.42 15.39 12.91
C LYS A 35 60.53 16.26 12.02
N THR A 36 60.27 15.85 10.78
CA THR A 36 59.40 16.56 9.84
C THR A 36 57.95 16.54 10.31
N TYR A 37 57.45 15.40 10.82
CA TYR A 37 56.11 15.28 11.39
C TYR A 37 55.90 16.21 12.60
N ASN A 38 56.89 16.31 13.49
CA ASN A 38 56.83 17.24 14.62
C ASN A 38 56.78 18.71 14.17
N LYS A 39 57.45 19.06 13.07
CA LYS A 39 57.32 20.40 12.45
C LYS A 39 55.92 20.60 11.84
N ALA A 40 55.38 19.58 11.17
CA ALA A 40 54.04 19.61 10.59
C ALA A 40 52.96 19.85 11.66
N ARG A 41 53.02 19.10 12.78
CA ARG A 41 52.12 19.29 13.93
C ARG A 41 52.21 20.71 14.52
N LYS A 42 53.41 21.24 14.70
CA LYS A 42 53.61 22.62 15.18
C LYS A 42 53.04 23.67 14.22
N ALA A 43 53.18 23.47 12.91
CA ALA A 43 52.58 24.35 11.91
C ALA A 43 51.05 24.28 11.98
N ALA A 44 50.46 23.09 12.10
CA ALA A 44 49.01 22.92 12.25
C ALA A 44 48.47 23.60 13.52
N GLN A 45 49.16 23.47 14.65
CA GLN A 45 48.79 24.15 15.91
C GLN A 45 48.79 25.68 15.81
N LYS A 46 49.60 26.24 14.91
CA LYS A 46 49.64 27.69 14.64
C LYS A 46 48.61 28.16 13.59
N GLY A 47 47.80 27.25 13.05
CA GLY A 47 46.88 27.54 11.96
C GLY A 47 47.55 27.66 10.58
N GLU A 48 48.84 27.34 10.45
CA GLU A 48 49.59 27.37 9.18
C GLU A 48 49.25 26.13 8.31
N ASN A 49 47.97 25.95 7.94
CA ASN A 49 47.43 24.71 7.36
C ASN A 49 48.16 24.28 6.08
N SER A 50 48.37 25.17 5.11
CA SER A 50 49.05 24.84 3.84
C SER A 50 50.48 24.34 4.07
N LYS A 51 51.19 24.92 5.05
CA LYS A 51 52.55 24.49 5.42
C LYS A 51 52.53 23.15 6.13
N ALA A 52 51.57 22.92 7.03
CA ALA A 52 51.38 21.64 7.70
C ALA A 52 51.08 20.53 6.69
N THR A 53 50.17 20.75 5.73
CA THR A 53 49.83 19.79 4.66
C THR A 53 51.06 19.43 3.83
N ARG A 54 51.86 20.42 3.41
CA ARG A 54 53.12 20.16 2.67
C ARG A 54 54.09 19.31 3.49
N LEU A 55 54.26 19.63 4.78
CA LEU A 55 55.16 18.88 5.66
C LEU A 55 54.66 17.45 5.92
N TYR A 56 53.35 17.21 6.06
CA TYR A 56 52.80 15.86 6.19
C TYR A 56 53.01 15.02 4.91
N LYS A 57 52.89 15.63 3.73
CA LYS A 57 53.24 14.95 2.46
C LYS A 57 54.72 14.62 2.36
N GLU A 58 55.60 15.53 2.80
CA GLU A 58 57.05 15.25 2.89
C GLU A 58 57.35 14.09 3.86
N VAL A 59 56.58 13.95 4.95
CA VAL A 59 56.70 12.76 5.85
C VAL A 59 56.36 11.49 5.08
N ILE A 60 55.29 11.48 4.30
CA ILE A 60 54.87 10.33 3.50
C ILE A 60 55.92 9.97 2.43
N GLU A 61 56.56 10.96 1.81
CA GLU A 61 57.66 10.73 0.86
C GLU A 61 58.90 10.09 1.52
N ILE A 62 59.12 10.35 2.81
CA ILE A 62 60.21 9.74 3.59
C ILE A 62 59.81 8.34 4.07
N GLN A 63 58.56 8.15 4.50
CA GLN A 63 58.05 6.92 5.07
C GLN A 63 56.53 6.82 4.86
N ASP A 64 56.10 5.93 3.96
CA ASP A 64 54.71 5.75 3.53
C ASP A 64 53.93 4.65 4.27
N ASP A 65 54.60 3.88 5.12
CA ASP A 65 54.01 2.86 6.00
C ASP A 65 53.58 3.42 7.38
N TRP A 66 53.72 4.73 7.60
CA TRP A 66 53.32 5.39 8.84
C TRP A 66 51.92 6.02 8.74
N ALA A 67 50.96 5.48 9.49
CA ALA A 67 49.55 5.92 9.46
C ALA A 67 49.32 7.38 9.93
N ALA A 68 50.12 7.90 10.86
CA ALA A 68 49.86 9.18 11.50
C ALA A 68 49.80 10.41 10.56
N PRO A 69 50.70 10.59 9.56
CA PRO A 69 50.58 11.68 8.58
C PRO A 69 49.30 11.60 7.74
N TYR A 70 48.88 10.41 7.30
CA TYR A 70 47.63 10.22 6.55
C TYR A 70 46.42 10.62 7.38
N TYR A 71 46.35 10.20 8.64
CA TYR A 71 45.27 10.58 9.55
C TYR A 71 45.17 12.12 9.72
N GLN A 72 46.32 12.79 9.90
CA GLN A 72 46.33 14.25 10.05
C GLN A 72 45.87 14.96 8.77
N LEU A 73 46.26 14.45 7.60
CA LEU A 73 45.79 14.97 6.31
C LEU A 73 44.29 14.77 6.12
N GLY A 74 43.75 13.58 6.39
CA GLY A 74 42.31 13.31 6.33
C GLY A 74 41.51 14.22 7.26
N MET A 75 41.93 14.35 8.53
CA MET A 75 41.27 15.25 9.49
C MET A 75 41.39 16.74 9.12
N GLN A 76 42.44 17.16 8.39
CA GLN A 76 42.52 18.52 7.86
C GLN A 76 41.46 18.75 6.78
N VAL A 77 41.21 17.75 5.93
CA VAL A 77 40.19 17.82 4.88
C VAL A 77 38.78 17.78 5.48
N VAL A 78 38.51 16.91 6.48
CA VAL A 78 37.23 16.89 7.21
C VAL A 78 36.89 18.29 7.78
N ARG A 79 37.84 18.93 8.47
CA ARG A 79 37.65 20.30 9.00
C ARG A 79 37.48 21.36 7.91
N LYS A 80 37.95 21.10 6.69
CA LYS A 80 37.73 21.99 5.54
C LYS A 80 36.30 21.86 5.05
N ILE A 81 35.81 20.62 4.90
CA ILE A 81 34.41 20.33 4.51
C ILE A 81 33.44 21.00 5.49
N GLU A 82 33.69 20.91 6.80
CA GLU A 82 32.86 21.57 7.83
C GLU A 82 32.82 23.10 7.73
N LYS A 83 33.77 23.74 7.05
CA LYS A 83 33.88 25.20 6.92
C LYS A 83 33.46 25.74 5.56
N GLU A 84 33.58 24.94 4.50
CA GLU A 84 33.41 25.35 3.11
C GLU A 84 32.50 24.35 2.36
N PRO A 85 31.17 24.42 2.55
CA PRO A 85 30.23 23.42 2.03
C PRO A 85 29.96 23.49 0.51
N ASN A 86 30.70 24.29 -0.27
CA ASN A 86 30.39 24.51 -1.69
C ASN A 86 31.34 23.77 -2.67
N GLU A 87 32.35 23.04 -2.20
CA GLU A 87 33.29 22.25 -3.03
C GLU A 87 33.50 20.84 -2.47
N ILE A 88 32.42 20.08 -2.30
CA ILE A 88 32.43 18.90 -1.41
C ILE A 88 32.96 17.62 -2.08
N ASP A 89 32.57 17.30 -3.32
CA ASP A 89 32.75 15.95 -3.87
C ASP A 89 34.23 15.52 -3.96
N ASN A 90 35.10 16.41 -4.45
CA ASN A 90 36.53 16.15 -4.52
C ASN A 90 37.19 16.06 -3.13
N LEU A 91 36.59 16.68 -2.11
CA LEU A 91 37.09 16.60 -0.74
C LEU A 91 36.71 15.27 -0.08
N TYR A 92 35.52 14.72 -0.35
CA TYR A 92 35.13 13.40 0.14
C TYR A 92 36.05 12.30 -0.36
N VAL A 93 36.28 12.24 -1.68
CA VAL A 93 37.22 11.28 -2.28
C VAL A 93 38.59 11.36 -1.60
N LYS A 94 39.10 12.58 -1.38
CA LYS A 94 40.39 12.79 -0.75
C LYS A 94 40.44 12.40 0.74
N VAL A 95 39.34 12.56 1.48
CA VAL A 95 39.26 12.05 2.86
C VAL A 95 39.32 10.53 2.85
N LEU A 96 38.54 9.88 1.99
CA LEU A 96 38.51 8.44 1.84
C LEU A 96 39.90 7.90 1.46
N GLU A 97 40.59 8.48 0.47
CA GLU A 97 41.96 8.10 0.10
C GLU A 97 42.91 8.08 1.31
N TYR A 98 42.87 9.14 2.14
CA TYR A 98 43.73 9.22 3.33
C TYR A 98 43.32 8.23 4.42
N PHE A 99 42.02 8.09 4.68
CA PHE A 99 41.51 7.23 5.74
C PHE A 99 41.57 5.75 5.40
N GLU A 100 41.27 5.35 4.18
CA GLU A 100 41.50 3.99 3.68
C GLU A 100 42.97 3.62 3.79
N LYS A 101 43.90 4.55 3.52
CA LYS A 101 45.33 4.31 3.73
C LYS A 101 45.68 4.12 5.21
N VAL A 102 45.06 4.87 6.12
CA VAL A 102 45.22 4.64 7.57
C VAL A 102 44.71 3.27 7.96
N VAL A 103 43.50 2.91 7.52
CA VAL A 103 42.87 1.60 7.81
C VAL A 103 43.73 0.46 7.24
N GLN A 104 44.30 0.62 6.04
CA GLN A 104 45.22 -0.36 5.45
C GLN A 104 46.49 -0.56 6.31
N LEU A 105 47.05 0.52 6.85
CA LEU A 105 48.29 0.47 7.62
C LEU A 105 48.07 0.05 9.09
N CYS A 106 46.96 0.47 9.69
CA CYS A 106 46.62 0.24 11.08
C CYS A 106 45.10 0.43 11.29
N PRO A 107 44.30 -0.65 11.17
CA PRO A 107 42.85 -0.60 11.38
C PRO A 107 42.46 -0.06 12.77
N GLU A 108 43.24 -0.40 13.79
CA GLU A 108 42.97 -0.02 15.18
C GLU A 108 43.52 1.39 15.54
N TYR A 109 43.97 2.19 14.56
CA TYR A 109 44.63 3.48 14.79
C TYR A 109 43.74 4.45 15.57
N ASN A 110 42.52 4.67 15.07
CA ASN A 110 41.53 5.54 15.69
C ASN A 110 40.14 5.22 15.14
N LEU A 111 39.22 4.81 16.03
CA LEU A 111 37.85 4.45 15.64
C LEU A 111 37.07 5.60 15.00
N ALA A 112 37.38 6.86 15.34
CA ALA A 112 36.70 8.03 14.76
C ALA A 112 36.86 8.12 13.23
N ILE A 113 37.87 7.45 12.66
CA ILE A 113 38.06 7.35 11.21
C ILE A 113 36.86 6.65 10.57
N TYR A 114 36.45 5.52 11.14
CA TYR A 114 35.33 4.73 10.62
C TYR A 114 34.00 5.49 10.68
N PHE A 115 33.77 6.28 11.73
CA PHE A 115 32.60 7.17 11.79
C PHE A 115 32.59 8.21 10.66
N GLN A 116 33.73 8.86 10.40
CA GLN A 116 33.83 9.84 9.31
C GLN A 116 33.72 9.17 7.94
N MET A 117 34.35 8.01 7.74
CA MET A 117 34.19 7.22 6.53
C MET A 117 32.73 6.82 6.31
N GLY A 118 32.05 6.32 7.35
CA GLY A 118 30.63 5.94 7.29
C GLY A 118 29.73 7.09 6.88
N ARG A 119 29.91 8.29 7.48
CA ARG A 119 29.17 9.50 7.09
C ARG A 119 29.42 9.91 5.65
N ILE A 120 30.67 9.83 5.20
CA ILE A 120 31.03 10.18 3.83
C ILE A 120 30.42 9.18 2.86
N TYR A 121 30.62 7.88 3.08
CA TYR A 121 30.05 6.82 2.26
C TYR A 121 28.53 6.94 2.17
N TYR A 122 27.84 7.22 3.29
CA TYR A 122 26.40 7.46 3.29
C TYR A 122 26.02 8.66 2.41
N THR A 123 26.78 9.75 2.49
CA THR A 123 26.51 10.99 1.74
C THR A 123 26.73 10.84 0.24
N ILE A 124 27.68 10.00 -0.16
CA ILE A 124 27.97 9.68 -1.57
C ILE A 124 27.26 8.40 -2.04
N GLU A 125 26.22 7.97 -1.31
CA GLU A 125 25.33 6.84 -1.65
C GLU A 125 26.02 5.46 -1.73
N MET A 126 27.21 5.33 -1.13
CA MET A 126 27.94 4.07 -0.95
C MET A 126 27.46 3.37 0.32
N TYR A 127 26.18 3.00 0.35
CA TYR A 127 25.50 2.55 1.56
C TYR A 127 26.05 1.26 2.18
N GLU A 128 26.52 0.31 1.36
CA GLU A 128 27.15 -0.93 1.86
C GLU A 128 28.41 -0.62 2.67
N GLN A 129 29.28 0.24 2.13
CA GLN A 129 30.50 0.68 2.77
C GLN A 129 30.20 1.55 4.00
N ALA A 130 29.11 2.32 3.96
CA ALA A 130 28.65 3.09 5.10
C ALA A 130 28.30 2.18 6.29
N VAL A 131 27.52 1.12 6.05
CA VAL A 131 27.17 0.12 7.08
C VAL A 131 28.43 -0.51 7.67
N VAL A 132 29.32 -1.04 6.82
CA VAL A 132 30.57 -1.67 7.27
C VAL A 132 31.42 -0.72 8.13
N ALA A 133 31.52 0.55 7.73
CA ALA A 133 32.27 1.54 8.48
C ALA A 133 31.58 1.89 9.82
N PHE A 134 30.27 2.07 9.85
CA PHE A 134 29.55 2.35 11.10
C PHE A 134 29.59 1.17 12.07
N GLU A 135 29.42 -0.07 11.61
CA GLU A 135 29.55 -1.26 12.45
C GLU A 135 30.95 -1.37 13.05
N LYS A 136 31.99 -1.16 12.24
CA LYS A 136 33.38 -1.14 12.70
C LYS A 136 33.63 -0.05 13.75
N PHE A 137 33.02 1.13 13.58
CA PHE A 137 33.07 2.20 14.58
C PHE A 137 32.43 1.80 15.92
N LEU A 138 31.37 0.99 15.88
CA LEU A 138 30.61 0.55 17.06
C LEU A 138 31.23 -0.64 17.82
N GLU A 139 32.31 -1.26 17.33
CA GLU A 139 32.93 -2.43 17.99
C GLU A 139 33.44 -2.17 19.41
N ASN A 140 33.82 -0.93 19.75
CA ASN A 140 34.33 -0.57 21.07
C ASN A 140 33.66 0.70 21.62
N THR A 141 32.40 0.54 22.02
CA THR A 141 31.54 1.64 22.44
C THR A 141 32.04 2.46 23.64
N ASP A 142 32.92 1.89 24.48
CA ASP A 142 33.51 2.59 25.63
C ASP A 142 34.53 3.68 25.24
N ARG A 143 34.99 3.69 23.98
CA ARG A 143 36.06 4.56 23.49
C ARG A 143 35.60 5.61 22.46
N ILE A 144 34.30 5.71 22.22
CA ILE A 144 33.72 6.59 21.20
C ILE A 144 32.82 7.66 21.83
N ASN A 145 32.56 8.73 21.07
CA ASN A 145 31.68 9.81 21.50
C ASN A 145 30.21 9.32 21.52
N PRO A 146 29.45 9.53 22.61
CA PRO A 146 28.05 9.11 22.68
C PRO A 146 27.15 9.66 21.57
N LYS A 147 27.38 10.90 21.11
CA LYS A 147 26.59 11.50 20.01
C LYS A 147 26.89 10.85 18.66
N ASP A 148 28.17 10.57 18.41
CA ASP A 148 28.59 9.89 17.18
C ASP A 148 28.08 8.44 17.18
N LYS A 149 28.07 7.78 18.35
CA LYS A 149 27.44 6.47 18.55
C LYS A 149 25.95 6.49 18.18
N GLU A 150 25.17 7.40 18.78
CA GLU A 150 23.74 7.56 18.51
C GLU A 150 23.49 7.84 17.02
N THR A 151 24.33 8.67 16.39
CA THR A 151 24.25 8.96 14.96
C THR A 151 24.50 7.70 14.11
N ALA A 152 25.52 6.90 14.43
CA ALA A 152 25.80 5.66 13.71
C ALA A 152 24.68 4.63 13.88
N GLU A 153 24.19 4.43 15.11
CA GLU A 153 23.06 3.54 15.40
C GLU A 153 21.77 3.97 14.69
N TYR A 154 21.58 5.29 14.51
CA TYR A 154 20.48 5.84 13.73
C TYR A 154 20.64 5.61 12.23
N LEU A 155 21.83 5.83 11.66
CA LEU A 155 22.06 5.78 10.21
C LEU A 155 22.19 4.36 9.65
N ILE A 156 22.66 3.38 10.43
CA ILE A 156 22.84 1.99 9.95
C ILE A 156 21.56 1.41 9.33
N PRO A 157 20.39 1.42 10.02
CA PRO A 157 19.16 0.85 9.45
C PRO A 157 18.73 1.52 8.14
N TYR A 158 18.95 2.83 7.98
CA TYR A 158 18.64 3.54 6.75
C TYR A 158 19.63 3.20 5.64
N ALA A 159 20.93 3.10 5.95
CA ALA A 159 21.93 2.68 4.99
C ALA A 159 21.67 1.24 4.50
N GLU A 160 21.31 0.32 5.39
CA GLU A 160 20.89 -1.03 5.03
C GLU A 160 19.63 -1.02 4.14
N LEU A 161 18.63 -0.20 4.48
CA LEU A 161 17.42 -0.04 3.69
C LEU A 161 17.73 0.48 2.28
N TYR A 162 18.50 1.57 2.17
CA TYR A 162 18.87 2.15 0.89
C TYR A 162 19.71 1.20 0.05
N HIS A 163 20.69 0.54 0.66
CA HIS A 163 21.46 -0.51 -0.01
C HIS A 163 20.54 -1.61 -0.56
N ASN A 164 19.55 -2.06 0.22
CA ASN A 164 18.61 -3.09 -0.21
C ASN A 164 17.72 -2.59 -1.37
N LEU A 165 17.10 -1.43 -1.23
CA LEU A 165 16.13 -0.90 -2.20
C LEU A 165 16.78 -0.55 -3.54
N TYR A 166 17.92 0.17 -3.54
CA TYR A 166 18.57 0.59 -4.78
C TYR A 166 19.24 -0.59 -5.53
N ASN A 167 19.67 -1.64 -4.83
CA ASN A 167 20.23 -2.84 -5.47
C ASN A 167 19.18 -3.88 -5.86
N ASN A 168 17.94 -3.76 -5.40
CA ASN A 168 16.84 -4.66 -5.74
C ASN A 168 15.62 -3.87 -6.24
N PRO A 169 15.74 -3.13 -7.36
CA PRO A 169 14.63 -2.37 -7.90
C PRO A 169 13.49 -3.31 -8.31
N VAL A 170 12.26 -2.92 -8.00
CA VAL A 170 11.05 -3.62 -8.44
C VAL A 170 10.68 -3.21 -9.87
N PRO A 171 9.99 -4.08 -10.64
CA PRO A 171 9.45 -3.70 -11.94
C PRO A 171 8.55 -2.46 -11.83
N PHE A 172 8.86 -1.42 -12.62
CA PHE A 172 8.10 -0.17 -12.63
C PHE A 172 8.19 0.49 -14.00
N ASN A 173 7.05 0.64 -14.66
CA ASN A 173 6.92 1.33 -15.95
C ASN A 173 5.61 2.13 -15.98
N PRO A 174 5.55 3.25 -15.23
CA PRO A 174 4.36 4.07 -15.13
C PRO A 174 4.06 4.76 -16.45
N GLN A 175 2.79 4.75 -16.83
CA GLN A 175 2.28 5.46 -18.00
C GLN A 175 1.10 6.33 -17.56
N PRO A 176 1.02 7.60 -18.01
CA PRO A 176 -0.18 8.41 -17.79
C PRO A 176 -1.42 7.67 -18.27
N VAL A 177 -2.50 7.69 -17.48
CA VAL A 177 -3.76 7.03 -17.86
C VAL A 177 -4.30 7.73 -19.10
N PRO A 178 -4.45 7.02 -20.24
CA PRO A 178 -4.87 7.65 -21.49
C PRO A 178 -6.18 8.42 -21.34
N ASN A 179 -6.24 9.60 -21.95
CA ASN A 179 -7.36 10.56 -21.93
C ASN A 179 -7.64 11.22 -20.57
N VAL A 180 -7.42 10.53 -19.45
CA VAL A 180 -7.61 11.07 -18.10
C VAL A 180 -6.51 12.06 -17.75
N SER A 181 -5.25 11.69 -17.97
CA SER A 181 -4.10 12.57 -17.77
C SER A 181 -4.03 13.57 -18.92
N THR A 182 -4.17 14.86 -18.61
CA THR A 182 -4.24 15.91 -19.63
C THR A 182 -3.12 16.95 -19.46
N SER A 183 -3.27 18.12 -20.10
CA SER A 183 -2.39 19.26 -19.86
C SER A 183 -2.72 20.02 -18.57
N ASP A 184 -3.82 19.67 -17.89
CA ASP A 184 -4.18 20.19 -16.57
C ASP A 184 -3.52 19.33 -15.48
N GLU A 185 -3.78 19.64 -14.20
CA GLU A 185 -3.34 18.78 -13.08
C GLU A 185 -4.48 17.85 -12.65
N GLU A 186 -4.19 16.55 -12.51
CA GLU A 186 -5.12 15.54 -12.00
C GLU A 186 -4.58 14.85 -10.74
N TYR A 187 -5.40 14.79 -9.69
CA TYR A 187 -5.01 14.24 -8.39
C TYR A 187 -6.20 13.75 -7.56
N LEU A 188 -5.92 13.21 -6.36
CA LEU A 188 -6.92 12.68 -5.43
C LEU A 188 -7.88 11.69 -6.13
N ALA A 189 -7.28 10.76 -6.86
CA ALA A 189 -8.01 9.81 -7.71
C ALA A 189 -8.31 8.49 -7.00
N THR A 190 -9.35 7.80 -7.46
CA THR A 190 -9.65 6.40 -7.16
C THR A 190 -10.28 5.74 -8.38
N ILE A 191 -10.22 4.41 -8.42
CA ILE A 191 -11.02 3.59 -9.33
C ILE A 191 -12.24 3.03 -8.57
N SER A 192 -13.38 2.88 -9.25
CA SER A 192 -14.52 2.16 -8.69
C SER A 192 -14.18 0.67 -8.54
N PRO A 193 -14.67 -0.04 -7.51
CA PRO A 193 -14.33 -1.45 -7.32
C PRO A 193 -14.81 -2.39 -8.43
N ASP A 194 -15.77 -1.98 -9.24
CA ASP A 194 -16.15 -2.73 -10.44
C ASP A 194 -15.24 -2.43 -11.66
N ASN A 195 -14.24 -1.57 -11.50
CA ASN A 195 -13.30 -1.08 -12.51
C ASN A 195 -13.91 -0.23 -13.64
N ASP A 196 -15.19 0.15 -13.57
CA ASP A 196 -15.88 0.84 -14.67
C ASP A 196 -15.69 2.36 -14.64
N PHE A 197 -15.37 2.95 -13.49
CA PHE A 197 -15.20 4.40 -13.35
C PHE A 197 -13.85 4.74 -12.72
N LEU A 198 -13.30 5.87 -13.16
CA LEU A 198 -12.22 6.57 -12.48
C LEU A 198 -12.76 7.91 -11.99
N LEU A 199 -12.61 8.19 -10.71
CA LEU A 199 -13.07 9.40 -10.06
C LEU A 199 -11.85 10.18 -9.56
N PHE A 200 -11.78 11.48 -9.82
CA PHE A 200 -10.57 12.27 -9.55
C PHE A 200 -10.86 13.76 -9.48
N THR A 201 -9.92 14.55 -8.99
CA THR A 201 -9.96 16.02 -9.06
C THR A 201 -9.11 16.48 -10.24
N ARG A 202 -9.64 17.37 -11.08
CA ARG A 202 -8.90 18.07 -12.12
C ARG A 202 -8.85 19.56 -11.82
N ARG A 203 -7.66 20.16 -11.85
CA ARG A 203 -7.47 21.60 -11.67
C ARG A 203 -7.18 22.26 -13.00
N SER A 204 -8.16 23.03 -13.48
CA SER A 204 -8.12 23.69 -14.79
C SER A 204 -8.12 25.20 -14.66
N LEU A 205 -7.54 25.88 -15.64
CA LEU A 205 -7.56 27.35 -15.72
C LEU A 205 -8.85 27.82 -16.41
N VAL A 206 -9.70 28.59 -15.71
CA VAL A 206 -11.00 29.04 -16.20
C VAL A 206 -11.11 30.56 -16.28
N ASP A 207 -11.93 31.05 -17.22
CA ASP A 207 -12.25 32.47 -17.34
C ASP A 207 -13.35 32.87 -16.36
N VAL A 208 -13.03 33.75 -15.41
CA VAL A 208 -13.94 34.30 -14.39
C VAL A 208 -14.26 35.76 -14.73
N PRO A 209 -15.54 36.14 -14.85
CA PRO A 209 -15.93 37.53 -15.11
C PRO A 209 -15.50 38.46 -13.96
N GLN A 210 -14.81 39.56 -14.27
CA GLN A 210 -14.58 40.61 -13.29
C GLN A 210 -15.90 41.29 -12.92
N ARG A 211 -16.13 41.52 -11.62
CA ARG A 211 -17.33 42.21 -11.09
C ARG A 211 -17.58 43.59 -11.72
N TYR A 212 -16.53 44.26 -12.20
CA TYR A 212 -16.63 45.56 -12.85
C TYR A 212 -15.75 45.59 -14.11
N GLY A 213 -16.28 46.14 -15.22
CA GLY A 213 -15.47 46.47 -16.40
C GLY A 213 -15.44 45.46 -17.55
N GLY A 214 -16.25 44.40 -17.51
CA GLY A 214 -16.48 43.52 -18.67
C GLY A 214 -15.27 42.69 -19.14
N LYS A 215 -14.20 42.63 -18.35
CA LYS A 215 -13.02 41.79 -18.60
C LYS A 215 -13.14 40.46 -17.86
N THR A 216 -12.51 39.41 -18.37
CA THR A 216 -12.34 38.13 -17.66
C THR A 216 -10.93 38.05 -17.07
N ASN A 217 -10.81 37.43 -15.90
CA ASN A 217 -9.54 36.97 -15.33
C ASN A 217 -9.45 35.46 -15.50
N LYS A 218 -8.22 34.95 -15.56
CA LYS A 218 -7.96 33.51 -15.50
C LYS A 218 -7.68 33.10 -14.06
N GLU A 219 -8.43 32.15 -13.54
CA GLU A 219 -8.27 31.60 -12.19
C GLU A 219 -8.25 30.08 -12.27
N PHE A 220 -7.44 29.43 -11.43
CA PHE A 220 -7.48 27.98 -11.31
C PHE A 220 -8.71 27.56 -10.53
N LYS A 221 -9.44 26.59 -11.06
CA LYS A 221 -10.58 25.97 -10.40
C LYS A 221 -10.43 24.46 -10.40
N GLU A 222 -10.69 23.85 -9.26
CA GLU A 222 -10.79 22.40 -9.10
C GLU A 222 -12.19 21.91 -9.49
N PHE A 223 -12.22 20.79 -10.17
CA PHE A 223 -13.42 20.07 -10.53
C PHE A 223 -13.30 18.62 -10.06
N PHE A 224 -14.27 18.15 -9.30
CA PHE A 224 -14.49 16.74 -9.07
C PHE A 224 -15.04 16.12 -10.38
N MET A 225 -14.29 15.19 -10.95
CA MET A 225 -14.50 14.55 -12.24
C MET A 225 -14.89 13.07 -12.07
N ILE A 226 -15.59 12.55 -13.08
CA ILE A 226 -15.79 11.13 -13.32
C ILE A 226 -15.42 10.80 -14.77
N SER A 227 -14.70 9.72 -14.97
CA SER A 227 -14.41 9.13 -16.26
C SER A 227 -14.92 7.70 -16.31
N GLU A 228 -15.45 7.31 -17.47
CA GLU A 228 -16.03 5.99 -17.69
C GLU A 228 -15.12 5.15 -18.59
N ARG A 229 -14.93 3.88 -18.22
CA ARG A 229 -14.19 2.91 -19.02
C ARG A 229 -14.98 2.55 -20.27
N GLN A 230 -14.34 2.74 -21.41
CA GLN A 230 -14.89 2.48 -22.73
C GLN A 230 -14.65 1.01 -23.15
N SER A 231 -15.32 0.60 -24.23
CA SER A 231 -15.21 -0.76 -24.78
C SER A 231 -13.79 -1.18 -25.20
N ASP A 232 -12.90 -0.22 -25.49
CA ASP A 232 -11.49 -0.43 -25.80
C ASP A 232 -10.61 -0.59 -24.54
N LYS A 233 -11.23 -0.60 -23.35
CA LYS A 233 -10.64 -0.66 -22.00
C LYS A 233 -9.96 0.63 -21.54
N ASN A 234 -9.88 1.67 -22.36
CA ASN A 234 -9.41 2.97 -21.93
C ASN A 234 -10.50 3.74 -21.20
N PHE A 235 -10.11 4.70 -20.39
CA PHE A 235 -11.01 5.68 -19.82
C PHE A 235 -11.27 6.80 -20.84
N ASP A 236 -12.44 7.42 -20.80
CA ASP A 236 -12.68 8.67 -21.55
C ASP A 236 -11.94 9.86 -20.91
N VAL A 237 -12.09 11.07 -21.46
CA VAL A 237 -11.42 12.27 -20.91
C VAL A 237 -11.94 12.71 -19.53
N GLY A 238 -13.06 12.11 -19.10
CA GLY A 238 -13.80 12.51 -17.93
C GLY A 238 -14.64 13.77 -18.12
N LYS A 239 -15.71 13.86 -17.34
CA LYS A 239 -16.60 15.02 -17.25
C LYS A 239 -16.72 15.45 -15.79
N PRO A 240 -16.97 16.74 -15.51
CA PRO A 240 -17.30 17.16 -14.15
C PRO A 240 -18.49 16.37 -13.64
N MET A 241 -18.42 15.94 -12.38
CA MET A 241 -19.55 15.35 -11.68
C MET A 241 -20.74 16.33 -11.75
N PRO A 242 -21.96 15.85 -12.07
CA PRO A 242 -23.13 16.69 -12.23
C PRO A 242 -23.56 17.30 -10.89
N TYR A 243 -24.58 18.16 -10.90
CA TYR A 243 -25.26 18.54 -9.66
C TYR A 243 -25.61 17.27 -8.86
N PRO A 244 -25.36 17.22 -7.54
CA PRO A 244 -25.07 18.33 -6.63
C PRO A 244 -23.57 18.60 -6.33
N PHE A 245 -22.66 18.08 -7.15
CA PHE A 245 -21.21 18.27 -6.97
C PHE A 245 -20.70 19.54 -7.65
N ASN A 246 -19.44 19.89 -7.36
CA ASN A 246 -18.74 21.06 -7.89
C ASN A 246 -19.39 22.40 -7.51
N ILE A 247 -20.05 22.45 -6.35
CA ILE A 247 -20.76 23.64 -5.85
C ILE A 247 -19.99 24.40 -4.77
N SER A 248 -19.15 23.73 -3.99
CA SER A 248 -18.34 24.36 -2.94
C SER A 248 -16.91 24.68 -3.40
N LYS A 249 -16.08 25.21 -2.50
CA LYS A 249 -14.73 25.68 -2.84
C LYS A 249 -13.75 24.55 -3.17
N GLY A 250 -13.95 23.37 -2.56
CA GLY A 250 -13.12 22.18 -2.79
C GLY A 250 -13.94 20.93 -2.57
N GLU A 251 -14.05 20.11 -3.62
CA GLU A 251 -14.70 18.80 -3.60
C GLU A 251 -13.80 17.80 -4.33
N GLY A 252 -13.63 16.61 -3.77
CA GLY A 252 -12.75 15.62 -4.35
C GLY A 252 -12.39 14.50 -3.39
N SER A 253 -11.27 13.83 -3.67
CA SER A 253 -10.84 12.64 -2.95
C SER A 253 -11.97 11.61 -2.73
N PRO A 254 -12.64 11.18 -3.81
CA PRO A 254 -13.80 10.33 -3.74
C PRO A 254 -13.42 8.87 -3.46
N THR A 255 -14.39 8.11 -2.96
CA THR A 255 -14.36 6.65 -2.84
C THR A 255 -15.79 6.12 -2.94
N VAL A 256 -15.99 4.97 -3.58
CA VAL A 256 -17.33 4.47 -3.93
C VAL A 256 -17.43 2.96 -3.70
N THR A 257 -18.62 2.49 -3.32
CA THR A 257 -18.94 1.06 -3.22
C THR A 257 -18.96 0.37 -4.58
N VAL A 258 -18.84 -0.96 -4.60
CA VAL A 258 -18.77 -1.75 -5.85
C VAL A 258 -20.00 -1.62 -6.74
N ASP A 259 -21.17 -1.37 -6.14
CA ASP A 259 -22.43 -1.14 -6.85
C ASP A 259 -22.53 0.27 -7.47
N ASN A 260 -21.53 1.13 -7.24
CA ASN A 260 -21.51 2.54 -7.60
C ASN A 260 -22.71 3.35 -7.07
N LYS A 261 -23.29 2.93 -5.93
CA LYS A 261 -24.46 3.59 -5.34
C LYS A 261 -24.16 4.45 -4.13
N TYR A 262 -23.08 4.21 -3.40
CA TYR A 262 -22.72 4.99 -2.22
C TYR A 262 -21.33 5.59 -2.40
N LEU A 263 -21.29 6.91 -2.58
CA LEU A 263 -20.07 7.70 -2.78
C LEU A 263 -19.76 8.46 -1.50
N VAL A 264 -18.52 8.36 -1.02
CA VAL A 264 -17.96 9.24 0.01
C VAL A 264 -16.93 10.15 -0.64
N TYR A 265 -16.92 11.43 -0.27
CA TYR A 265 -16.00 12.41 -0.82
C TYR A 265 -15.69 13.50 0.22
N THR A 266 -14.58 14.19 0.03
CA THR A 266 -14.21 15.35 0.85
C THR A 266 -14.90 16.59 0.31
N LYS A 267 -15.46 17.40 1.21
CA LYS A 267 -15.99 18.72 0.91
C LYS A 267 -15.43 19.73 1.89
N CYS A 268 -14.85 20.81 1.38
CA CYS A 268 -14.24 21.85 2.18
C CYS A 268 -15.06 23.15 2.16
N GLU A 269 -15.29 23.72 3.34
CA GLU A 269 -16.07 24.95 3.55
C GLU A 269 -15.42 25.84 4.62
N ASP A 270 -15.62 27.15 4.49
CA ASP A 270 -15.27 28.09 5.55
C ASP A 270 -16.31 27.99 6.69
N ILE A 271 -15.86 27.59 7.88
CA ILE A 271 -16.66 27.59 9.09
C ILE A 271 -16.11 28.60 10.10
N PHE A 272 -16.88 28.93 11.14
CA PHE A 272 -16.43 29.80 12.22
C PHE A 272 -16.31 29.00 13.52
N ILE A 273 -15.09 28.94 14.07
CA ILE A 273 -14.81 28.35 15.37
C ILE A 273 -14.28 29.47 16.28
N PHE A 274 -14.94 29.72 17.40
CA PHE A 274 -14.59 30.81 18.34
C PHE A 274 -14.37 32.17 17.64
N ASP A 275 -15.29 32.54 16.74
CA ASP A 275 -15.24 33.76 15.92
C ASP A 275 -14.04 33.87 14.96
N GLN A 276 -13.29 32.79 14.75
CA GLN A 276 -12.23 32.70 13.75
C GLN A 276 -12.70 31.88 12.57
N GLN A 277 -12.46 32.39 11.36
CA GLN A 277 -12.71 31.65 10.13
C GLN A 277 -11.70 30.51 10.02
N TYR A 278 -12.20 29.29 9.89
CA TYR A 278 -11.44 28.05 9.75
C TYR A 278 -11.89 27.35 8.47
N TYR A 279 -10.94 27.03 7.59
CA TYR A 279 -11.21 26.29 6.36
C TYR A 279 -11.26 24.80 6.71
N ASN A 280 -12.46 24.29 6.92
CA ASN A 280 -12.67 22.91 7.36
C ASN A 280 -12.94 21.99 6.17
N CYS A 281 -12.36 20.80 6.19
CA CYS A 281 -12.70 19.75 5.24
C CYS A 281 -13.27 18.55 6.00
N ASP A 282 -14.47 18.16 5.61
CA ASP A 282 -15.23 17.07 6.21
C ASP A 282 -15.53 16.01 5.14
N LEU A 283 -15.84 14.79 5.58
CA LEU A 283 -16.33 13.73 4.72
C LEU A 283 -17.86 13.79 4.58
N TYR A 284 -18.31 13.77 3.34
CA TYR A 284 -19.72 13.73 2.97
C TYR A 284 -20.00 12.45 2.19
N TYR A 285 -21.26 12.01 2.20
CA TYR A 285 -21.72 10.96 1.31
C TYR A 285 -22.86 11.42 0.41
N SER A 286 -22.98 10.78 -0.74
CA SER A 286 -24.08 10.93 -1.68
C SER A 286 -24.49 9.55 -2.19
N GLU A 287 -25.79 9.36 -2.39
CA GLU A 287 -26.35 8.10 -2.87
C GLU A 287 -26.85 8.27 -4.31
N TYR A 288 -26.64 7.26 -5.15
CA TYR A 288 -27.13 7.29 -6.54
C TYR A 288 -28.49 6.60 -6.65
N ILE A 289 -29.56 7.39 -6.58
CA ILE A 289 -30.94 6.92 -6.51
C ILE A 289 -31.69 7.42 -7.74
N ASN A 290 -32.41 6.53 -8.43
CA ASN A 290 -33.26 6.89 -9.59
C ASN A 290 -32.55 7.66 -10.70
N GLY A 291 -31.28 7.32 -10.96
CA GLY A 291 -30.50 7.93 -12.03
C GLY A 291 -29.80 9.25 -11.65
N GLU A 292 -29.95 9.70 -10.41
CA GLU A 292 -29.38 10.97 -9.92
C GLU A 292 -28.64 10.78 -8.59
N TRP A 293 -27.63 11.61 -8.35
CA TRP A 293 -26.94 11.66 -7.06
C TRP A 293 -27.73 12.55 -6.09
N THR A 294 -27.94 12.08 -4.86
CA THR A 294 -28.57 12.89 -3.81
C THR A 294 -27.66 14.03 -3.36
N ALA A 295 -28.24 15.06 -2.76
CA ALA A 295 -27.46 16.11 -2.07
C ALA A 295 -26.46 15.48 -1.09
N GLY A 296 -25.25 16.05 -1.02
CA GLY A 296 -24.22 15.58 -0.11
C GLY A 296 -24.63 15.73 1.35
N VAL A 297 -24.58 14.63 2.11
CA VAL A 297 -24.90 14.57 3.54
C VAL A 297 -23.61 14.42 4.34
N ASN A 298 -23.42 15.29 5.34
CA ASN A 298 -22.26 15.21 6.25
C ASN A 298 -22.31 13.87 7.02
N LEU A 299 -21.19 13.15 7.10
CA LEU A 299 -21.13 11.84 7.76
C LEU A 299 -21.31 11.87 9.29
N GLY A 300 -21.46 13.07 9.86
CA GLY A 300 -21.89 13.30 11.23
C GLY A 300 -20.78 13.09 12.26
N LYS A 301 -21.10 13.32 13.55
CA LYS A 301 -20.14 13.42 14.65
C LYS A 301 -19.35 12.16 14.99
N ASN A 302 -19.80 11.02 14.49
CA ASN A 302 -19.03 9.78 14.62
C ASN A 302 -17.80 9.78 13.69
N ILE A 303 -17.85 10.53 12.59
CA ILE A 303 -16.80 10.61 11.56
C ILE A 303 -16.14 12.01 11.51
N ASN A 304 -16.92 13.08 11.42
CA ASN A 304 -16.40 14.44 11.32
C ASN A 304 -16.43 15.14 12.68
N ARG A 305 -15.32 15.77 13.06
CA ARG A 305 -15.22 16.57 14.28
C ARG A 305 -15.16 18.06 13.94
N ASP A 306 -15.59 18.91 14.87
CA ASP A 306 -15.68 20.35 14.61
C ASP A 306 -14.31 21.04 14.50
N ASP A 307 -13.27 20.44 15.06
CA ASP A 307 -11.96 21.03 15.31
C ASP A 307 -10.82 20.34 14.57
N THR A 308 -11.15 19.55 13.55
CA THR A 308 -10.22 18.65 12.86
C THR A 308 -10.46 18.66 11.37
N TRP A 309 -9.50 18.15 10.62
CA TRP A 309 -9.59 17.92 9.19
C TRP A 309 -9.83 16.44 8.94
N GLU A 310 -10.81 16.11 8.11
CA GLU A 310 -11.12 14.74 7.67
C GLU A 310 -11.16 14.66 6.14
N SER A 311 -10.31 13.83 5.55
CA SER A 311 -10.23 13.67 4.09
C SER A 311 -9.59 12.33 3.69
N GLN A 312 -9.37 12.13 2.38
CA GLN A 312 -8.63 10.99 1.84
C GLN A 312 -9.21 9.66 2.30
N ALA A 313 -10.53 9.55 2.17
CA ALA A 313 -11.27 8.39 2.61
C ALA A 313 -11.16 7.23 1.62
N CYS A 314 -11.24 6.01 2.16
CA CYS A 314 -11.43 4.78 1.41
C CYS A 314 -12.57 4.01 2.07
N ILE A 315 -13.66 3.80 1.33
CA ILE A 315 -14.75 2.92 1.73
C ILE A 315 -14.49 1.52 1.18
N SER A 316 -14.74 0.49 1.98
CA SER A 316 -14.66 -0.89 1.49
C SER A 316 -15.70 -1.12 0.39
N HIS A 317 -15.43 -2.11 -0.47
CA HIS A 317 -16.27 -2.41 -1.63
C HIS A 317 -17.74 -2.68 -1.26
N ASP A 318 -17.99 -3.21 -0.05
CA ASP A 318 -19.30 -3.54 0.51
C ASP A 318 -19.92 -2.39 1.36
N GLY A 319 -19.22 -1.27 1.51
CA GLY A 319 -19.69 -0.11 2.26
C GLY A 319 -19.58 -0.22 3.78
N GLN A 320 -19.02 -1.31 4.32
CA GLN A 320 -19.05 -1.62 5.76
C GLN A 320 -17.90 -1.01 6.57
N ILE A 321 -16.77 -0.71 5.93
CA ILE A 321 -15.56 -0.14 6.53
C ILE A 321 -15.30 1.21 5.88
N LEU A 322 -14.97 2.21 6.68
CA LEU A 322 -14.47 3.51 6.22
C LEU A 322 -13.13 3.77 6.88
N LEU A 323 -12.10 3.93 6.06
CA LEU A 323 -10.80 4.44 6.46
C LEU A 323 -10.68 5.89 5.99
N PHE A 324 -10.02 6.74 6.75
CA PHE A 324 -9.78 8.13 6.36
C PHE A 324 -8.60 8.72 7.11
N THR A 325 -8.07 9.82 6.60
CA THR A 325 -6.99 10.57 7.25
C THR A 325 -7.60 11.67 8.10
N SER A 326 -7.06 11.87 9.31
CA SER A 326 -7.48 12.96 10.19
C SER A 326 -6.34 13.52 11.03
N ASP A 327 -6.42 14.81 11.34
CA ASP A 327 -5.48 15.52 12.23
C ASP A 327 -6.01 15.70 13.66
N ARG A 328 -6.86 14.77 14.10
CA ARG A 328 -7.41 14.70 15.46
C ARG A 328 -6.32 14.82 16.53
N PRO A 329 -6.50 15.67 17.56
CA PRO A 329 -5.54 15.76 18.66
C PRO A 329 -5.51 14.46 19.47
N ASN A 330 -4.34 14.13 20.02
CA ASN A 330 -4.11 12.86 20.73
C ASN A 330 -4.29 11.61 19.87
N GLY A 331 -3.60 11.61 18.73
CA GLY A 331 -3.26 10.40 17.98
C GLY A 331 -2.38 9.43 18.78
N ILE A 332 -1.37 8.83 18.15
CA ILE A 332 -0.50 7.86 18.83
C ILE A 332 0.30 8.43 20.02
N ASP A 333 0.64 9.71 20.02
CA ASP A 333 1.59 10.30 20.97
C ASP A 333 1.25 11.71 21.48
N SER A 334 -0.03 12.12 21.45
CA SER A 334 -0.47 13.45 21.91
C SER A 334 0.04 14.64 21.10
N ILE A 335 0.76 14.41 19.98
CA ILE A 335 1.08 15.43 18.97
C ILE A 335 0.01 15.40 17.87
N ARG A 336 -0.25 16.56 17.26
CA ARG A 336 -1.20 16.67 16.15
C ARG A 336 -0.48 16.32 14.84
N ASN A 337 -0.67 15.09 14.38
CA ASN A 337 -0.17 14.58 13.10
C ASN A 337 -1.34 14.08 12.26
N TYR A 338 -1.09 13.80 10.98
CA TYR A 338 -2.04 13.04 10.17
C TYR A 338 -1.99 11.57 10.55
N ASP A 339 -3.13 11.03 10.97
CA ASP A 339 -3.29 9.63 11.35
C ASP A 339 -4.41 8.99 10.52
N ILE A 340 -4.31 7.68 10.28
CA ILE A 340 -5.39 6.90 9.69
C ILE A 340 -6.40 6.50 10.77
N TYR A 341 -7.67 6.79 10.54
CA TYR A 341 -8.80 6.38 11.36
C TYR A 341 -9.65 5.36 10.63
N ILE A 342 -10.31 4.48 11.40
CA ILE A 342 -11.22 3.46 10.91
C ILE A 342 -12.58 3.57 11.61
N SER A 343 -13.65 3.42 10.84
CA SER A 343 -15.00 3.22 11.34
C SER A 343 -15.69 2.06 10.62
N THR A 344 -16.66 1.46 11.29
CA THR A 344 -17.51 0.39 10.74
C THR A 344 -18.97 0.76 10.87
N ARG A 345 -19.81 0.22 10.00
CA ARG A 345 -21.27 0.37 10.11
C ARG A 345 -21.87 -0.63 11.08
N ASP A 346 -22.93 -0.21 11.78
CA ASP A 346 -23.81 -1.12 12.50
C ASP A 346 -24.87 -1.75 11.57
N ALA A 347 -25.70 -2.64 12.12
CA ALA A 347 -26.74 -3.33 11.37
C ALA A 347 -27.85 -2.39 10.83
N ASN A 348 -27.93 -1.16 11.33
CA ASN A 348 -28.86 -0.14 10.87
C ASN A 348 -28.20 0.80 9.83
N GLY A 349 -26.95 0.54 9.44
CA GLY A 349 -26.19 1.35 8.49
C GLY A 349 -25.53 2.59 9.08
N ASN A 350 -25.58 2.79 10.40
CA ASN A 350 -24.95 3.95 11.05
C ASN A 350 -23.45 3.70 11.23
N TRP A 351 -22.63 4.72 10.94
CA TRP A 351 -21.22 4.70 11.29
C TRP A 351 -21.01 4.71 12.80
N ARG A 352 -20.18 3.80 13.30
CA ARG A 352 -19.69 3.83 14.68
C ARG A 352 -18.71 4.99 14.87
N PRO A 353 -18.45 5.42 16.12
CA PRO A 353 -17.40 6.41 16.39
C PRO A 353 -16.05 5.94 15.81
N ALA A 354 -15.44 6.78 14.97
CA ALA A 354 -14.17 6.47 14.33
C ALA A 354 -13.03 6.37 15.35
N GLN A 355 -12.19 5.35 15.17
CA GLN A 355 -11.07 5.01 16.06
C GLN A 355 -9.76 5.16 15.31
N ASN A 356 -8.71 5.63 16.00
CA ASN A 356 -7.36 5.60 15.44
C ASN A 356 -6.99 4.15 15.14
N ILE A 357 -6.51 3.85 13.93
CA ILE A 357 -6.24 2.46 13.53
C ILE A 357 -5.10 1.83 14.36
N GLY A 358 -4.25 2.67 14.97
CA GLY A 358 -3.20 2.29 15.90
C GLY A 358 -1.98 1.66 15.23
N ARG A 359 -1.07 1.16 16.08
CA ARG A 359 0.14 0.44 15.63
C ARG A 359 -0.23 -0.93 15.06
N PRO A 360 0.50 -1.44 14.05
CA PRO A 360 1.74 -0.86 13.50
C PRO A 360 1.51 0.10 12.33
N ILE A 361 0.27 0.46 11.98
CA ILE A 361 -0.02 1.31 10.82
C ILE A 361 0.39 2.75 11.11
N ASN A 362 -0.26 3.36 12.11
CA ASN A 362 0.09 4.72 12.51
C ASN A 362 1.41 4.71 13.32
N THR A 363 2.14 5.81 13.23
CA THR A 363 3.39 6.09 13.92
C THR A 363 3.30 7.42 14.68
N PRO A 364 4.36 7.84 15.38
CA PRO A 364 4.48 9.22 15.88
C PRO A 364 4.62 10.31 14.80
N GLN A 365 4.64 9.95 13.51
CA GLN A 365 4.74 10.90 12.40
C GLN A 365 3.42 10.94 11.61
N ASN A 366 3.47 11.16 10.29
CA ASN A 366 2.28 11.33 9.46
C ASN A 366 1.99 10.09 8.63
N GLU A 367 0.74 9.62 8.67
CA GLU A 367 0.17 8.59 7.82
C GLU A 367 -1.09 9.12 7.12
N LYS A 368 -1.17 8.94 5.80
CA LYS A 368 -2.29 9.46 4.99
C LYS A 368 -2.59 8.60 3.76
N THR A 369 -3.60 9.01 2.99
CA THR A 369 -4.09 8.34 1.77
C THR A 369 -4.26 6.83 1.93
N PRO A 370 -5.06 6.36 2.92
CA PRO A 370 -5.34 4.93 3.05
C PRO A 370 -6.13 4.43 1.83
N TYR A 371 -5.73 3.27 1.30
CA TYR A 371 -6.45 2.53 0.28
C TYR A 371 -6.56 1.06 0.70
N LEU A 372 -7.77 0.64 1.06
CA LEU A 372 -8.11 -0.74 1.36
C LEU A 372 -8.55 -1.43 0.06
N HIS A 373 -7.78 -2.42 -0.38
CA HIS A 373 -8.13 -3.19 -1.56
C HIS A 373 -9.42 -3.99 -1.33
N SER A 374 -10.09 -4.33 -2.43
CA SER A 374 -11.32 -5.15 -2.50
C SER A 374 -11.24 -6.54 -1.85
N ASP A 375 -10.06 -6.97 -1.37
CA ASP A 375 -9.92 -8.19 -0.56
C ASP A 375 -10.19 -7.95 0.94
N ASN A 376 -10.43 -6.69 1.34
CA ASN A 376 -10.58 -6.20 2.71
C ASN A 376 -9.42 -6.61 3.65
N LYS A 377 -8.28 -7.00 3.09
CA LYS A 377 -7.14 -7.56 3.83
C LYS A 377 -5.82 -6.89 3.48
N THR A 378 -5.74 -6.14 2.38
CA THR A 378 -4.51 -5.45 1.98
C THR A 378 -4.74 -3.95 2.03
N LEU A 379 -4.01 -3.27 2.91
CA LEU A 379 -4.01 -1.82 3.07
C LEU A 379 -2.73 -1.25 2.46
N TYR A 380 -2.91 -0.28 1.58
CA TYR A 380 -1.85 0.58 1.06
C TYR A 380 -2.03 1.96 1.69
N PHE A 381 -0.95 2.61 2.08
CA PHE A 381 -0.99 3.95 2.67
C PHE A 381 0.36 4.63 2.55
N SER A 382 0.39 5.96 2.67
CA SER A 382 1.64 6.72 2.65
C SER A 382 2.05 7.15 4.05
N SER A 383 3.34 7.11 4.37
CA SER A 383 3.86 7.47 5.69
C SER A 383 5.22 8.16 5.62
N THR A 384 5.47 9.10 6.54
CA THR A 384 6.81 9.65 6.83
C THR A 384 7.50 8.96 8.01
N GLY A 385 6.78 8.10 8.73
CA GLY A 385 7.22 7.51 10.00
C GLY A 385 7.79 6.11 9.91
N HIS A 386 7.49 5.39 8.83
CA HIS A 386 8.10 4.09 8.55
C HIS A 386 9.42 4.26 7.78
N PRO A 387 10.38 3.32 7.92
CA PRO A 387 11.62 3.38 7.16
C PRO A 387 11.37 3.37 5.65
N GLY A 388 11.74 4.46 4.99
CA GLY A 388 11.53 4.70 3.56
C GLY A 388 12.65 5.53 2.93
N ILE A 389 12.46 5.97 1.69
CA ILE A 389 13.43 6.66 0.85
C ILE A 389 13.31 8.18 1.01
N GLY A 390 12.11 8.70 0.80
CA GLY A 390 11.83 10.14 0.67
C GLY A 390 11.02 10.71 1.83
N GLY A 391 10.12 11.63 1.50
CA GLY A 391 9.20 12.23 2.46
C GLY A 391 8.09 11.26 2.82
N TYR A 392 6.97 11.32 2.10
CA TYR A 392 5.94 10.28 2.15
C TYR A 392 6.33 9.10 1.25
N ASP A 393 6.39 7.91 1.83
CA ASP A 393 6.58 6.67 1.09
C ASP A 393 5.34 5.79 1.18
N ILE A 394 5.06 5.01 0.14
CA ILE A 394 3.96 4.05 0.07
C ILE A 394 4.38 2.76 0.79
N PHE A 395 3.51 2.29 1.70
CA PHE A 395 3.66 1.07 2.46
C PHE A 395 2.45 0.15 2.27
N ILE A 396 2.72 -1.15 2.45
CA ILE A 396 1.72 -2.22 2.40
C ILE A 396 1.65 -2.87 3.77
N SER A 397 0.43 -3.05 4.29
CA SER A 397 0.16 -3.89 5.44
C SER A 397 -0.98 -4.86 5.16
N ARG A 398 -0.88 -6.08 5.68
CA ARG A 398 -1.86 -7.14 5.46
C ARG A 398 -2.51 -7.55 6.78
N LEU A 399 -3.84 -7.63 6.75
CA LEU A 399 -4.65 -8.11 7.87
C LEU A 399 -4.57 -9.63 7.94
N ASN A 400 -4.07 -10.17 9.05
CA ASN A 400 -4.03 -11.61 9.26
C ASN A 400 -5.39 -12.16 9.73
N GLU A 401 -5.50 -13.49 9.84
CA GLU A 401 -6.72 -14.19 10.26
C GLU A 401 -7.19 -13.82 11.68
N ASN A 402 -6.32 -13.27 12.52
CA ASN A 402 -6.64 -12.79 13.86
C ASN A 402 -7.07 -11.31 13.88
N GLY A 403 -7.27 -10.68 12.72
CA GLY A 403 -7.65 -9.27 12.62
C GLY A 403 -6.54 -8.29 13.00
N LYS A 404 -5.26 -8.70 12.91
CA LYS A 404 -4.12 -7.81 13.17
C LYS A 404 -3.38 -7.47 11.89
N TRP A 405 -3.09 -6.19 11.70
CA TRP A 405 -2.24 -5.69 10.64
C TRP A 405 -0.79 -6.15 10.82
N SER A 406 -0.16 -6.59 9.73
CA SER A 406 1.27 -6.90 9.69
C SER A 406 2.12 -5.63 9.84
N LYS A 407 3.40 -5.78 10.17
CA LYS A 407 4.36 -4.67 10.08
C LYS A 407 4.30 -4.10 8.64
N PRO A 408 4.15 -2.77 8.46
CA PRO A 408 4.19 -2.15 7.14
C PRO A 408 5.51 -2.43 6.42
N VAL A 409 5.40 -2.72 5.14
CA VAL A 409 6.54 -3.00 4.24
C VAL A 409 6.56 -1.93 3.17
N ASN A 410 7.73 -1.31 2.93
CA ASN A 410 7.92 -0.34 1.87
C ASN A 410 7.64 -1.01 0.51
N ILE A 411 6.89 -0.36 -0.38
CA ILE A 411 6.50 -0.97 -1.67
C ILE A 411 7.67 -1.15 -2.65
N GLY A 412 8.80 -0.49 -2.39
CA GLY A 412 10.04 -0.68 -3.15
C GLY A 412 10.39 0.47 -4.08
N TYR A 413 11.68 0.60 -4.38
CA TYR A 413 12.20 1.50 -5.40
C TYR A 413 12.01 0.88 -6.79
N PRO A 414 11.62 1.61 -7.85
CA PRO A 414 11.43 3.07 -7.91
C PRO A 414 9.97 3.55 -7.79
N ILE A 415 9.05 2.70 -7.28
CA ILE A 415 7.68 3.14 -6.98
C ILE A 415 7.74 4.23 -5.92
N ASN A 416 8.43 3.95 -4.80
CA ASN A 416 8.89 4.97 -3.87
C ASN A 416 10.17 5.63 -4.39
N SER A 417 10.31 6.92 -4.11
CA SER A 417 11.37 7.80 -4.57
C SER A 417 11.86 8.71 -3.44
N GLU A 418 12.78 9.62 -3.76
CA GLU A 418 13.30 10.60 -2.80
C GLU A 418 12.31 11.75 -2.51
N GLU A 419 11.21 11.82 -3.26
CA GLU A 419 10.15 12.82 -3.14
C GLU A 419 8.96 12.28 -2.31
N ASP A 420 7.83 13.00 -2.31
CA ASP A 420 6.57 12.52 -1.73
C ASP A 420 5.81 11.61 -2.71
N ASP A 421 5.59 10.35 -2.32
CA ASP A 421 4.80 9.36 -3.03
C ASP A 421 3.47 9.08 -2.30
N VAL A 422 2.37 9.55 -2.89
CA VAL A 422 1.04 9.59 -2.27
C VAL A 422 -0.08 9.21 -3.24
N GLY A 423 -1.27 8.89 -2.69
CA GLY A 423 -2.46 8.67 -3.51
C GLY A 423 -2.40 7.38 -4.34
N PHE A 424 -1.77 6.35 -3.79
CA PHE A 424 -1.63 5.04 -4.40
C PHE A 424 -2.92 4.21 -4.24
N PHE A 425 -3.41 3.62 -5.33
CA PHE A 425 -4.53 2.68 -5.31
C PHE A 425 -4.34 1.56 -6.33
N VAL A 426 -5.07 0.46 -6.16
CA VAL A 426 -4.88 -0.78 -6.95
C VAL A 426 -6.22 -1.16 -7.61
N SER A 427 -6.18 -1.68 -8.83
CA SER A 427 -7.38 -2.25 -9.46
C SER A 427 -7.96 -3.37 -8.60
N THR A 428 -9.27 -3.64 -8.70
CA THR A 428 -9.88 -4.77 -7.97
C THR A 428 -9.26 -6.12 -8.33
N LEU A 429 -8.69 -6.26 -9.53
CA LEU A 429 -8.03 -7.50 -9.94
C LEU A 429 -6.65 -7.66 -9.29
N GLY A 430 -6.10 -6.60 -8.69
CA GLY A 430 -4.85 -6.61 -7.95
C GLY A 430 -3.58 -6.62 -8.81
N ASP A 431 -3.71 -6.52 -10.13
CA ASP A 431 -2.61 -6.60 -11.10
C ASP A 431 -2.07 -5.23 -11.54
N LYS A 432 -2.93 -4.21 -11.58
CA LYS A 432 -2.59 -2.84 -11.92
C LYS A 432 -2.65 -1.92 -10.70
N ALA A 433 -1.68 -1.03 -10.60
CA ALA A 433 -1.67 0.05 -9.63
C ALA A 433 -1.74 1.41 -10.32
N TYR A 434 -2.18 2.39 -9.56
CA TYR A 434 -2.34 3.77 -9.96
C TYR A 434 -1.76 4.68 -8.87
N PHE A 435 -1.22 5.81 -9.28
CA PHE A 435 -0.70 6.83 -8.36
C PHE A 435 -0.62 8.17 -9.08
N VAL A 436 -0.53 9.24 -8.31
CA VAL A 436 -0.42 10.60 -8.83
C VAL A 436 1.04 11.03 -8.75
N THR A 437 1.59 11.53 -9.86
CA THR A 437 3.00 11.95 -9.90
C THR A 437 3.26 13.00 -10.96
N ASN A 438 4.24 13.86 -10.69
CA ASN A 438 4.83 14.80 -11.64
C ASN A 438 6.27 14.38 -12.02
N ARG A 439 6.68 13.14 -11.71
CA ARG A 439 8.04 12.65 -12.04
C ARG A 439 8.25 12.44 -13.54
N PHE A 440 7.18 12.25 -14.31
CA PHE A 440 7.24 11.88 -15.73
C PHE A 440 6.67 12.95 -16.67
N SER A 441 6.16 14.05 -16.13
CA SER A 441 5.64 15.19 -16.87
C SER A 441 5.79 16.49 -16.06
N ASN A 442 5.41 17.64 -16.61
CA ASN A 442 5.44 18.91 -15.85
C ASN A 442 4.20 19.13 -14.98
N ASN A 443 3.24 18.19 -14.98
CA ASN A 443 1.97 18.27 -14.27
C ASN A 443 1.82 17.07 -13.33
N HIS A 444 0.91 17.16 -12.37
CA HIS A 444 0.46 15.97 -11.65
C HIS A 444 -0.44 15.15 -12.57
N ASP A 445 0.05 13.99 -13.01
CA ASP A 445 -0.69 13.03 -13.81
C ASP A 445 -1.09 11.82 -12.96
N ILE A 446 -2.27 11.26 -13.25
CA ILE A 446 -2.63 9.92 -12.78
C ILE A 446 -1.91 8.90 -13.68
N CYS A 447 -0.96 8.16 -13.14
CA CYS A 447 -0.25 7.11 -13.88
C CYS A 447 -0.74 5.73 -13.49
N GLU A 448 -0.73 4.79 -14.43
CA GLU A 448 -0.95 3.36 -14.19
C GLU A 448 0.28 2.51 -14.52
N PHE A 449 0.43 1.37 -13.84
CA PHE A 449 1.46 0.38 -14.11
C PHE A 449 1.09 -1.02 -13.61
N GLU A 450 1.79 -2.04 -14.10
CA GLU A 450 1.68 -3.41 -13.59
C GLU A 450 2.35 -3.52 -12.21
N LEU A 451 1.58 -3.88 -11.19
CA LEU A 451 2.06 -4.04 -9.83
C LEU A 451 2.88 -5.32 -9.70
N HIS A 452 4.09 -5.24 -9.12
CA HIS A 452 4.94 -6.41 -8.91
C HIS A 452 4.34 -7.40 -7.90
N GLU A 453 4.65 -8.69 -8.05
CA GLU A 453 3.94 -9.79 -7.38
C GLU A 453 3.89 -9.68 -5.85
N GLU A 454 4.99 -9.28 -5.21
CA GLU A 454 5.08 -9.17 -3.74
C GLU A 454 4.19 -8.05 -3.17
N ALA A 455 3.87 -7.05 -3.98
CA ALA A 455 2.96 -5.96 -3.59
C ALA A 455 1.49 -6.27 -3.91
N ARG A 456 1.18 -7.34 -4.65
CA ARG A 456 -0.20 -7.64 -5.01
C ARG A 456 -1.04 -8.03 -3.79
N PRO A 457 -2.34 -7.67 -3.80
CA PRO A 457 -3.28 -8.09 -2.76
C PRO A 457 -3.71 -9.55 -2.98
N ASN A 458 -4.56 -10.07 -2.09
CA ASN A 458 -5.17 -11.38 -2.34
C ASN A 458 -6.10 -11.32 -3.56
N LYS A 459 -6.16 -12.43 -4.30
CA LYS A 459 -7.07 -12.55 -5.45
C LYS A 459 -8.52 -12.53 -4.96
N VAL A 460 -9.34 -11.75 -5.65
CA VAL A 460 -10.79 -11.71 -5.48
C VAL A 460 -11.49 -12.05 -6.79
N LEU A 461 -12.76 -12.40 -6.71
CA LEU A 461 -13.61 -12.62 -7.88
C LEU A 461 -14.67 -11.52 -7.97
N LEU A 462 -14.59 -10.68 -9.01
CA LEU A 462 -15.60 -9.67 -9.31
C LEU A 462 -16.75 -10.32 -10.10
N VAL A 463 -17.98 -10.21 -9.61
CA VAL A 463 -19.16 -10.76 -10.27
C VAL A 463 -20.09 -9.61 -10.67
N LYS A 464 -20.45 -9.58 -11.95
CA LYS A 464 -21.38 -8.61 -12.53
C LYS A 464 -22.52 -9.31 -13.24
N GLY A 465 -23.71 -8.72 -13.16
CA GLY A 465 -24.85 -9.18 -13.92
C GLY A 465 -26.01 -8.20 -13.87
N LYS A 466 -27.14 -8.65 -14.41
CA LYS A 466 -28.41 -7.96 -14.35
C LYS A 466 -29.52 -8.91 -13.91
N VAL A 467 -30.41 -8.43 -13.06
CA VAL A 467 -31.71 -9.04 -12.82
C VAL A 467 -32.68 -8.56 -13.90
N ASP A 468 -33.25 -9.49 -14.65
CA ASP A 468 -34.38 -9.26 -15.54
C ASP A 468 -35.68 -9.49 -14.75
N PHE A 469 -36.54 -8.49 -14.71
CA PHE A 469 -37.76 -8.48 -13.90
C PHE A 469 -38.82 -7.60 -14.56
N GLU A 470 -40.09 -7.87 -14.26
CA GLU A 470 -41.21 -7.03 -14.68
C GLU A 470 -41.16 -5.68 -13.93
N PRO A 471 -41.10 -4.53 -14.63
CA PRO A 471 -40.86 -3.21 -14.02
C PRO A 471 -41.85 -2.84 -12.91
N ASP A 472 -43.10 -3.31 -13.01
CA ASP A 472 -44.15 -3.03 -12.03
C ASP A 472 -43.86 -3.64 -10.64
N ASN A 473 -42.94 -4.59 -10.54
CA ASN A 473 -42.58 -5.30 -9.30
C ASN A 473 -41.16 -4.96 -8.77
N ALA A 474 -40.50 -3.95 -9.33
CA ALA A 474 -39.09 -3.62 -9.03
C ALA A 474 -38.76 -3.39 -7.54
N ALA A 475 -39.75 -2.99 -6.73
CA ALA A 475 -39.58 -2.58 -5.34
C ALA A 475 -39.20 -3.72 -4.39
N ASP A 476 -39.50 -4.98 -4.75
CA ASP A 476 -39.45 -6.14 -3.85
C ASP A 476 -38.29 -7.10 -4.13
N ILE A 477 -37.37 -6.74 -5.03
CA ILE A 477 -36.22 -7.59 -5.35
C ILE A 477 -35.24 -7.61 -4.17
N ARG A 478 -34.99 -8.81 -3.64
CA ARG A 478 -33.97 -9.11 -2.63
C ARG A 478 -32.98 -10.09 -3.22
N MET A 479 -31.76 -9.63 -3.43
CA MET A 479 -30.67 -10.45 -3.94
C MET A 479 -29.67 -10.74 -2.83
N GLN A 480 -29.17 -11.97 -2.80
CA GLN A 480 -28.22 -12.42 -1.78
C GLN A 480 -27.25 -13.43 -2.36
N ILE A 481 -26.07 -13.48 -1.76
CA ILE A 481 -25.06 -14.50 -2.01
C ILE A 481 -24.82 -15.29 -0.73
N GLN A 482 -24.84 -16.61 -0.83
CA GLN A 482 -24.65 -17.52 0.28
C GLN A 482 -23.37 -18.33 0.08
N ASN A 483 -22.50 -18.36 1.09
CA ASN A 483 -21.37 -19.28 1.14
C ASN A 483 -21.86 -20.70 1.41
N VAL A 484 -21.45 -21.65 0.57
CA VAL A 484 -21.92 -23.04 0.61
C VAL A 484 -21.53 -23.75 1.91
N ASP A 485 -20.31 -23.52 2.40
CA ASP A 485 -19.73 -24.29 3.50
C ASP A 485 -20.21 -23.80 4.87
N ASN A 486 -20.16 -22.48 5.11
CA ASN A 486 -20.50 -21.89 6.40
C ASN A 486 -21.92 -21.30 6.45
N LYS A 487 -22.67 -21.36 5.34
CA LYS A 487 -24.04 -20.86 5.18
C LYS A 487 -24.20 -19.36 5.49
N LYS A 488 -23.11 -18.59 5.54
CA LYS A 488 -23.16 -17.12 5.69
C LYS A 488 -23.83 -16.51 4.45
N ILE A 489 -24.74 -15.58 4.68
CA ILE A 489 -25.47 -14.85 3.65
C ILE A 489 -25.04 -13.39 3.68
N ASP A 490 -24.71 -12.84 2.52
CA ASP A 490 -24.46 -11.43 2.31
C ASP A 490 -25.49 -10.87 1.31
N ALA A 491 -26.03 -9.68 1.59
CA ALA A 491 -26.97 -9.02 0.69
C ALA A 491 -26.22 -8.46 -0.53
N VAL A 492 -26.86 -8.50 -1.69
CA VAL A 492 -26.36 -7.92 -2.94
C VAL A 492 -27.29 -6.79 -3.35
N ASN A 493 -26.73 -5.60 -3.53
CA ASN A 493 -27.49 -4.45 -3.99
C ASN A 493 -27.75 -4.54 -5.49
N VAL A 494 -29.01 -4.33 -5.87
CA VAL A 494 -29.46 -4.30 -7.27
C VAL A 494 -29.98 -2.92 -7.59
N ASP A 495 -29.53 -2.34 -8.70
CA ASP A 495 -30.13 -1.13 -9.25
C ASP A 495 -31.54 -1.44 -9.74
N ARG A 496 -32.55 -0.95 -9.04
CA ARG A 496 -33.96 -1.22 -9.33
C ARG A 496 -34.48 -0.57 -10.62
N ASN A 497 -33.71 0.33 -11.25
CA ASN A 497 -34.08 0.92 -12.53
C ASN A 497 -33.50 0.15 -13.71
N THR A 498 -32.28 -0.38 -13.54
CA THR A 498 -31.55 -1.03 -14.64
C THR A 498 -31.45 -2.55 -14.49
N GLY A 499 -31.70 -3.07 -13.30
CA GLY A 499 -31.45 -4.43 -12.84
C GLY A 499 -29.99 -4.78 -12.61
N LYS A 500 -29.05 -3.86 -12.88
CA LYS A 500 -27.61 -4.15 -12.77
C LYS A 500 -27.20 -4.34 -11.32
N TYR A 501 -26.27 -5.25 -11.11
CA TYR A 501 -25.62 -5.48 -9.81
C TYR A 501 -24.15 -5.84 -10.01
N ALA A 502 -23.35 -5.58 -8.99
CA ALA A 502 -21.97 -6.03 -8.90
C ALA A 502 -21.63 -6.35 -7.44
N PHE A 503 -20.81 -7.36 -7.20
CA PHE A 503 -20.27 -7.68 -5.88
C PHE A 503 -18.92 -8.39 -6.02
N ILE A 504 -18.22 -8.52 -4.88
CA ILE A 504 -16.88 -9.11 -4.82
C ILE A 504 -16.90 -10.30 -3.86
N ILE A 505 -16.36 -11.43 -4.32
CA ILE A 505 -16.07 -12.58 -3.48
C ILE A 505 -14.59 -12.50 -3.08
N SER A 506 -14.32 -12.19 -1.82
CA SER A 506 -12.97 -12.10 -1.26
C SER A 506 -12.47 -13.42 -0.67
N ASP A 507 -13.37 -14.28 -0.19
CA ASP A 507 -13.04 -15.62 0.30
C ASP A 507 -13.24 -16.67 -0.78
N THR A 508 -12.26 -16.73 -1.67
CA THR A 508 -12.32 -17.51 -2.91
C THR A 508 -11.99 -18.99 -2.70
N LYS A 509 -11.88 -19.44 -1.45
CA LYS A 509 -11.65 -20.85 -1.08
C LYS A 509 -12.94 -21.67 -1.06
N HIS A 510 -14.08 -20.99 -1.06
CA HIS A 510 -15.40 -21.58 -0.94
C HIS A 510 -16.24 -21.31 -2.18
N ASP A 511 -17.27 -22.13 -2.36
CA ASP A 511 -18.25 -21.93 -3.41
C ASP A 511 -19.47 -21.17 -2.87
N TYR A 512 -20.24 -20.60 -3.79
CA TYR A 512 -21.32 -19.70 -3.46
C TYR A 512 -22.57 -19.97 -4.29
N VAL A 513 -23.72 -19.69 -3.69
CA VAL A 513 -25.01 -19.66 -4.39
C VAL A 513 -25.50 -18.22 -4.42
N LEU A 514 -25.69 -17.70 -5.62
CA LEU A 514 -26.30 -16.42 -5.88
C LEU A 514 -27.80 -16.62 -6.11
N SER A 515 -28.63 -15.80 -5.46
CA SER A 515 -30.08 -15.93 -5.54
C SER A 515 -30.74 -14.56 -5.57
N ALA A 516 -31.86 -14.46 -6.28
CA ALA A 516 -32.76 -13.32 -6.17
C ALA A 516 -34.18 -13.80 -5.87
N LYS A 517 -34.84 -13.05 -4.99
CA LYS A 517 -36.20 -13.28 -4.54
C LYS A 517 -37.04 -12.04 -4.87
N GLN A 518 -38.26 -12.25 -5.34
CA GLN A 518 -39.28 -11.21 -5.50
C GLN A 518 -40.64 -11.85 -5.24
N GLU A 519 -41.52 -11.14 -4.54
CA GLU A 519 -42.85 -11.65 -4.22
C GLU A 519 -43.63 -11.97 -5.51
N GLY A 520 -44.24 -13.16 -5.56
CA GLY A 520 -44.97 -13.62 -6.75
C GLY A 520 -44.12 -14.13 -7.91
N SER A 521 -42.79 -14.18 -7.76
CA SER A 521 -41.85 -14.66 -8.79
C SER A 521 -41.12 -15.94 -8.37
N VAL A 522 -40.75 -16.76 -9.35
CA VAL A 522 -39.91 -17.95 -9.14
C VAL A 522 -38.48 -17.50 -8.82
N TYR A 523 -37.85 -18.15 -7.83
CA TYR A 523 -36.44 -17.87 -7.51
C TYR A 523 -35.56 -18.38 -8.63
N ASP A 524 -34.68 -17.51 -9.12
CA ASP A 524 -33.56 -17.93 -9.95
C ASP A 524 -32.28 -17.96 -9.10
N LEU A 525 -31.51 -19.01 -9.33
CA LEU A 525 -30.43 -19.49 -8.49
C LEU A 525 -29.26 -19.86 -9.38
N GLN A 526 -28.07 -19.42 -8.98
CA GLN A 526 -26.86 -19.70 -9.75
C GLN A 526 -25.72 -20.10 -8.83
N TYR A 527 -25.10 -21.21 -9.18
CA TYR A 527 -23.89 -21.66 -8.51
C TYR A 527 -22.68 -20.89 -9.02
N ILE A 528 -21.73 -20.62 -8.11
CA ILE A 528 -20.45 -19.98 -8.37
C ILE A 528 -19.36 -20.82 -7.72
N ALA A 529 -18.67 -21.61 -8.55
CA ALA A 529 -17.49 -22.39 -8.17
C ALA A 529 -16.25 -21.48 -8.05
N SER A 530 -16.26 -20.54 -7.08
CA SER A 530 -15.27 -19.45 -7.03
C SER A 530 -13.83 -19.97 -7.00
N LYS A 531 -13.58 -21.08 -6.31
CA LYS A 531 -12.24 -21.67 -6.18
C LYS A 531 -11.71 -22.16 -7.52
N GLU A 532 -12.54 -22.83 -8.31
CA GLU A 532 -12.17 -23.39 -9.61
C GLU A 532 -11.91 -22.29 -10.64
N LEU A 533 -12.80 -21.28 -10.69
CA LEU A 533 -12.66 -20.14 -11.60
C LEU A 533 -11.34 -19.40 -11.39
N ILE A 534 -10.94 -19.18 -10.14
CA ILE A 534 -9.65 -18.54 -9.85
C ILE A 534 -8.46 -19.44 -10.20
N SER A 535 -8.56 -20.76 -10.04
CA SER A 535 -7.50 -21.67 -10.47
C SER A 535 -7.29 -21.65 -11.99
N ASP A 536 -8.35 -21.40 -12.75
CA ASP A 536 -8.30 -21.23 -14.21
C ASP A 536 -7.88 -19.80 -14.64
N GLY A 537 -7.57 -18.93 -13.67
CA GLY A 537 -7.11 -17.57 -13.90
C GLY A 537 -8.23 -16.54 -14.12
N ILE A 538 -9.50 -16.95 -14.02
CA ILE A 538 -10.66 -16.05 -14.15
C ILE A 538 -10.77 -15.21 -12.87
N ARG A 539 -10.81 -13.88 -13.01
CA ARG A 539 -10.97 -12.93 -11.89
C ARG A 539 -12.20 -12.03 -12.01
N GLU A 540 -12.91 -12.10 -13.13
CA GLU A 540 -14.14 -11.37 -13.37
C GLU A 540 -15.14 -12.28 -14.09
N ILE A 541 -16.36 -12.38 -13.57
CA ILE A 541 -17.51 -12.99 -14.23
C ILE A 541 -18.43 -11.88 -14.71
N LYS A 542 -18.66 -11.81 -16.01
CA LYS A 542 -19.63 -10.90 -16.63
C LYS A 542 -20.92 -11.66 -16.95
N ASP A 543 -21.99 -10.90 -17.12
CA ASP A 543 -23.28 -11.39 -17.63
C ASP A 543 -23.88 -12.56 -16.83
N LYS A 544 -23.65 -12.59 -15.50
CA LYS A 544 -24.27 -13.56 -14.59
C LYS A 544 -25.75 -13.20 -14.36
N ASN A 545 -26.53 -13.10 -15.44
CA ASN A 545 -27.86 -12.51 -15.41
C ASN A 545 -28.87 -13.44 -14.74
N ILE A 546 -29.71 -12.89 -13.87
CA ILE A 546 -30.79 -13.57 -13.16
C ILE A 546 -32.11 -13.20 -13.80
N LYS A 547 -33.05 -14.15 -13.92
CA LYS A 547 -34.38 -13.87 -14.44
C LYS A 547 -35.45 -14.16 -13.38
N LEU A 548 -36.24 -13.16 -13.02
CA LEU A 548 -37.38 -13.27 -12.12
C LEU A 548 -38.67 -13.33 -12.95
N GLU A 549 -39.22 -14.53 -13.07
CA GLU A 549 -40.46 -14.78 -13.80
C GLU A 549 -41.64 -14.93 -12.84
N ALA A 550 -42.78 -14.33 -13.17
CA ALA A 550 -44.00 -14.47 -12.40
C ALA A 550 -44.43 -15.95 -12.30
N ILE A 551 -44.95 -16.35 -11.14
CA ILE A 551 -45.43 -17.72 -10.90
C ILE A 551 -46.76 -17.92 -11.65
N GLU A 552 -46.78 -18.87 -12.59
CA GLU A 552 -47.93 -19.21 -13.42
C GLU A 552 -48.25 -20.71 -13.33
N VAL A 553 -49.52 -21.03 -13.10
CA VAL A 553 -49.97 -22.43 -13.02
C VAL A 553 -49.78 -23.11 -14.38
N GLY A 554 -49.07 -24.24 -14.39
CA GLY A 554 -48.78 -25.01 -15.59
C GLY A 554 -47.58 -24.50 -16.40
N HIS A 555 -46.96 -23.40 -16.00
CA HIS A 555 -45.71 -22.92 -16.56
C HIS A 555 -44.53 -23.75 -16.03
N SER A 556 -43.53 -24.01 -16.88
CA SER A 556 -42.34 -24.80 -16.51
C SER A 556 -41.14 -23.88 -16.36
N TYR A 557 -40.47 -23.97 -15.22
CA TYR A 557 -39.27 -23.19 -14.90
C TYR A 557 -38.07 -24.10 -14.86
N LYS A 558 -36.96 -23.66 -15.44
CA LYS A 558 -35.72 -24.42 -15.44
C LYS A 558 -34.92 -24.07 -14.19
N ILE A 559 -34.64 -25.09 -13.38
CA ILE A 559 -33.65 -24.97 -12.31
C ILE A 559 -32.28 -25.19 -12.94
N ASN A 560 -31.45 -24.14 -12.94
CA ASN A 560 -30.09 -24.22 -13.44
C ASN A 560 -29.18 -24.94 -12.44
N ASP A 561 -28.02 -25.38 -12.92
CA ASP A 561 -26.93 -25.92 -12.10
C ASP A 561 -27.25 -27.20 -11.29
N ILE A 562 -28.22 -28.00 -11.72
CA ILE A 562 -28.45 -29.38 -11.26
C ILE A 562 -27.72 -30.37 -12.18
N TYR A 563 -26.71 -31.02 -11.65
CA TYR A 563 -25.81 -31.94 -12.34
C TYR A 563 -25.87 -33.36 -11.76
N PHE A 564 -25.68 -34.33 -12.64
CA PHE A 564 -25.55 -35.74 -12.32
C PHE A 564 -24.32 -36.29 -13.04
N GLU A 565 -23.65 -37.26 -12.41
CA GLU A 565 -22.60 -38.00 -13.10
C GLU A 565 -23.14 -38.79 -14.29
N THR A 566 -22.25 -39.14 -15.23
CA THR A 566 -22.62 -39.87 -16.45
C THR A 566 -23.26 -41.22 -16.07
N ASN A 567 -24.44 -41.51 -16.62
CA ASN A 567 -25.22 -42.72 -16.32
C ASN A 567 -25.55 -42.90 -14.81
N SER A 568 -25.60 -41.82 -14.04
CA SER A 568 -25.97 -41.81 -12.63
C SER A 568 -27.22 -40.96 -12.39
N SER A 569 -28.01 -41.37 -11.39
CA SER A 569 -29.08 -40.54 -10.80
C SER A 569 -28.67 -39.93 -9.46
N GLU A 570 -27.45 -40.18 -8.97
CA GLU A 570 -26.94 -39.59 -7.73
C GLU A 570 -26.62 -38.10 -7.95
N LEU A 571 -27.16 -37.25 -7.09
CA LEU A 571 -26.90 -35.82 -7.11
C LEU A 571 -25.46 -35.53 -6.69
N THR A 572 -24.80 -34.66 -7.46
CA THR A 572 -23.52 -34.09 -7.03
C THR A 572 -23.70 -33.23 -5.77
N GLU A 573 -22.66 -33.07 -4.95
CA GLU A 573 -22.71 -32.18 -3.78
C GLU A 573 -23.08 -30.74 -4.16
N GLN A 574 -22.60 -30.25 -5.31
CA GLN A 574 -23.02 -28.97 -5.88
C GLN A 574 -24.55 -28.91 -6.05
N SER A 575 -25.15 -29.93 -6.65
CA SER A 575 -26.59 -29.97 -6.91
C SER A 575 -27.41 -30.02 -5.63
N LYS A 576 -26.92 -30.73 -4.60
CA LYS A 576 -27.57 -30.75 -3.28
C LYS A 576 -27.64 -29.35 -2.67
N ASN A 577 -26.58 -28.55 -2.79
CA ASN A 577 -26.59 -27.16 -2.31
C ASN A 577 -27.56 -26.26 -3.08
N VAL A 578 -27.72 -26.47 -4.39
CA VAL A 578 -28.74 -25.74 -5.18
C VAL A 578 -30.16 -26.15 -4.75
N ILE A 579 -30.38 -27.45 -4.49
CA ILE A 579 -31.67 -27.99 -4.02
C ILE A 579 -32.03 -27.47 -2.63
N GLU A 580 -31.08 -27.27 -1.72
CA GLU A 580 -31.35 -26.65 -0.41
C GLU A 580 -32.02 -25.28 -0.55
N VAL A 581 -31.63 -24.47 -1.53
CA VAL A 581 -32.25 -23.15 -1.75
C VAL A 581 -33.60 -23.28 -2.44
N LEU A 582 -33.82 -24.29 -3.30
CA LEU A 582 -35.16 -24.63 -3.79
C LEU A 582 -36.10 -25.03 -2.64
N LEU A 583 -35.60 -25.79 -1.65
CA LEU A 583 -36.38 -26.12 -0.47
C LEU A 583 -36.76 -24.87 0.32
N GLU A 584 -35.85 -23.90 0.44
CA GLU A 584 -36.16 -22.59 1.03
C GLU A 584 -37.29 -21.88 0.27
N PHE A 585 -37.25 -21.83 -1.06
CA PHE A 585 -38.33 -21.28 -1.88
C PHE A 585 -39.69 -21.93 -1.59
N LEU A 586 -39.74 -23.26 -1.53
CA LEU A 586 -40.98 -24.00 -1.27
C LEU A 586 -41.50 -23.77 0.15
N ASN A 587 -40.59 -23.65 1.13
CA ASN A 587 -40.95 -23.33 2.51
C ASN A 587 -41.48 -21.89 2.65
N ASP A 588 -40.89 -20.94 1.91
CA ASP A 588 -41.36 -19.55 1.84
C ASP A 588 -42.72 -19.44 1.12
N ASN A 589 -43.05 -20.40 0.25
CA ASN A 589 -44.27 -20.41 -0.56
C ASN A 589 -45.09 -21.70 -0.39
N PRO A 590 -45.70 -21.95 0.79
CA PRO A 590 -46.31 -23.23 1.12
C PRO A 590 -47.57 -23.58 0.31
N SER A 591 -48.14 -22.63 -0.45
CA SER A 591 -49.27 -22.85 -1.35
C SER A 591 -48.84 -23.38 -2.73
N ILE A 592 -47.55 -23.35 -3.05
CA ILE A 592 -47.01 -23.80 -4.33
C ILE A 592 -46.80 -25.31 -4.29
N HIS A 593 -47.30 -25.99 -5.32
CA HIS A 593 -47.00 -27.38 -5.59
C HIS A 593 -46.26 -27.48 -6.91
N ILE A 594 -45.11 -28.16 -6.90
CA ILE A 594 -44.27 -28.32 -8.09
C ILE A 594 -44.33 -29.75 -8.62
N GLN A 595 -44.09 -29.89 -9.92
CA GLN A 595 -43.76 -31.16 -10.56
C GLN A 595 -42.31 -31.08 -11.02
N ILE A 596 -41.48 -32.03 -10.58
CA ILE A 596 -40.08 -32.13 -11.01
C ILE A 596 -40.02 -32.98 -12.28
N GLN A 597 -39.32 -32.47 -13.30
CA GLN A 597 -39.05 -33.18 -14.54
C GLN A 597 -37.53 -33.34 -14.72
N GLY A 598 -37.06 -34.58 -14.69
CA GLY A 598 -35.65 -34.92 -14.93
C GLY A 598 -35.38 -35.09 -16.42
N HIS A 599 -34.21 -34.63 -16.87
CA HIS A 599 -33.73 -34.85 -18.23
C HIS A 599 -32.47 -35.72 -18.25
N THR A 600 -32.23 -36.41 -19.36
CA THR A 600 -31.04 -37.26 -19.55
C THR A 600 -30.28 -36.92 -20.82
N ASP A 601 -29.08 -37.46 -20.86
CA ASP A 601 -28.11 -37.36 -21.93
C ASP A 601 -28.71 -37.85 -23.27
N ASN A 602 -28.21 -37.30 -24.37
CA ASN A 602 -28.63 -37.63 -25.73
C ASN A 602 -27.92 -38.89 -26.30
N ILE A 603 -27.15 -39.58 -25.47
CA ILE A 603 -26.40 -40.79 -25.79
C ILE A 603 -27.01 -41.96 -25.00
N GLY A 604 -27.11 -43.14 -25.61
CA GLY A 604 -27.67 -44.35 -24.98
C GLY A 604 -28.98 -44.84 -25.60
N GLN A 605 -29.51 -45.93 -25.06
CA GLN A 605 -30.79 -46.50 -25.49
C GLN A 605 -31.94 -45.67 -24.93
N ARG A 606 -32.91 -45.31 -25.77
CA ARG A 606 -34.07 -44.47 -25.38
C ARG A 606 -34.81 -45.00 -24.14
N LYS A 607 -34.95 -46.32 -24.01
CA LYS A 607 -35.64 -46.94 -22.87
C LYS A 607 -34.88 -46.75 -21.56
N ASP A 608 -33.57 -46.88 -21.60
CA ASP A 608 -32.71 -46.76 -20.41
C ASP A 608 -32.62 -45.28 -19.99
N ASN A 609 -32.50 -44.36 -20.95
CA ASN A 609 -32.53 -42.93 -20.70
C ASN A 609 -33.87 -42.47 -20.09
N LEU A 610 -34.99 -43.06 -20.49
CA LEU A 610 -36.29 -42.74 -19.88
C LEU A 610 -36.38 -43.20 -18.41
N ILE A 611 -35.79 -44.35 -18.08
CA ILE A 611 -35.71 -44.83 -16.69
C ILE A 611 -34.77 -43.93 -15.88
N LEU A 612 -33.62 -43.58 -16.45
CA LEU A 612 -32.65 -42.70 -15.80
C LEU A 612 -33.24 -41.30 -15.55
N SER A 613 -34.03 -40.74 -16.47
CA SER A 613 -34.68 -39.44 -16.28
C SER A 613 -35.70 -39.46 -15.15
N ASP A 614 -36.46 -40.56 -15.02
CA ASP A 614 -37.43 -40.74 -13.94
C ASP A 614 -36.72 -40.91 -12.58
N ASN A 615 -35.61 -41.64 -12.54
CA ASN A 615 -34.79 -41.78 -11.33
C ASN A 615 -34.15 -40.45 -10.91
N ARG A 616 -33.61 -39.67 -11.86
CA ARG A 616 -33.08 -38.32 -11.59
C ARG A 616 -34.16 -37.39 -11.02
N ALA A 617 -35.38 -37.45 -11.57
CA ALA A 617 -36.50 -36.66 -11.08
C ALA A 617 -37.01 -37.07 -9.68
N LYS A 618 -36.76 -38.33 -9.27
CA LYS A 618 -37.12 -38.86 -7.94
C LYS A 618 -36.07 -38.57 -6.88
N GLU A 619 -34.81 -38.43 -7.29
CA GLU A 619 -33.70 -38.11 -6.40
C GLU A 619 -33.75 -36.64 -5.93
N VAL A 620 -34.18 -35.74 -6.83
CA VAL A 620 -34.50 -34.34 -6.53
C VAL A 620 -35.85 -34.26 -5.84
#